data_AF-A0A4Q3D496-F1
#
_entry.id   AF-A0A4Q3D496-F1
#
_cell.length_a   1.000
_cell.length_b   1.000
_cell.length_c   1.000
_cell.angle_alpha   90.00
_cell.angle_beta   90.00
_cell.angle_gamma   90.00
#
_symmetry.space_group_name_H-M   'P 1'
#
loop_
_entity.id
_entity.type
_entity.pdbx_description
1 polymer ?
#
loop_
_entity_poly.entity_id
_entity_poly.type
_entity_poly.pdbx_seq_one_letter_code
_entity_poly.pdbx_strand_id
1 'polypeptide(L)'
;MIKHFLAACALAMFATPAAAQTGIFANHADIGTPALPGTLTHADGSYRITAGGANIWGTADAFHYVWTQRSGDLHIAADIAWEGKGKDPHRKAGLMIRQNATPGSPYADVMVHGDGLTALQYREVQDGPTYQIISAVTHPKRVRLEREGDYVWFSVAGADGVLRHAGGNYRIAFQAPYMVGLALSAHDDKVTETATFSDVEIKVPSLAYVPDTGYAARVESALEVMEVGGVQSRRIVRTFDGKIEAPNWTRDGKALLYNGGGRIWRVPVEGGAPVAIDTGPHVKNNNDHGISPDGAQLIISDQSEPDNLSRIFVLPITGSAAPKLVSSYPDARSYWHGWSPDGKTIAYVYVHTSNGAYDIYTRNLDGSGERPLIVGPGVNDGPEYSPDGKHIYFNTTRSGAMQIWRAKADRSNPEQITRDPNFRDWFPHFSPDGKWIVFISFGLDVALADHPPNRDVLLRIMPADGSAPPRVLTRLFGGQGTINVPSWSPDGRSIAFVSYRIVR
;
A
#
# COMPACT_ATOMS: atom_id res chain seq x y z
N MET A 1 37.67 27.12 -81.31
CA MET A 1 36.40 26.41 -81.02
C MET A 1 36.68 25.25 -80.07
N ILE A 2 36.24 25.44 -78.81
CA ILE A 2 35.76 24.46 -77.81
C ILE A 2 36.54 23.14 -77.60
N LYS A 3 37.33 23.12 -76.52
CA LYS A 3 37.78 21.89 -75.83
C LYS A 3 36.66 21.39 -74.90
N HIS A 4 36.27 20.12 -75.02
CA HIS A 4 35.28 19.48 -74.15
C HIS A 4 35.98 18.89 -72.92
N PHE A 5 35.61 19.34 -71.72
CA PHE A 5 35.97 18.72 -70.45
C PHE A 5 34.83 17.78 -70.04
N LEU A 6 35.09 16.47 -69.94
CA LEU A 6 34.20 15.56 -69.22
C LEU A 6 34.44 15.74 -67.71
N ALA A 7 33.43 16.21 -66.99
CA ALA A 7 33.41 16.18 -65.54
C ALA A 7 32.82 14.84 -65.07
N ALA A 8 33.61 14.06 -64.34
CA ALA A 8 33.13 12.87 -63.64
C ALA A 8 32.44 13.31 -62.33
N CYS A 9 31.12 13.17 -62.26
CA CYS A 9 30.37 13.32 -61.01
C CYS A 9 30.61 12.09 -60.13
N ALA A 10 31.37 12.26 -59.04
CA ALA A 10 31.43 11.29 -57.97
C ALA A 10 30.11 11.34 -57.17
N LEU A 11 29.31 10.28 -57.27
CA LEU A 11 28.15 10.06 -56.38
C LEU A 11 28.70 9.72 -54.99
N ALA A 12 28.63 10.66 -54.04
CA ALA A 12 28.83 10.37 -52.64
C ALA A 12 27.61 9.56 -52.14
N MET A 13 27.78 8.24 -51.98
CA MET A 13 26.81 7.43 -51.25
C MET A 13 26.86 7.84 -49.78
N PHE A 14 25.87 8.60 -49.32
CA PHE A 14 25.62 8.75 -47.90
C PHE A 14 25.16 7.40 -47.36
N ALA A 15 26.04 6.71 -46.63
CA ALA A 15 25.65 5.57 -45.83
C ALA A 15 24.61 6.07 -44.81
N THR A 16 23.38 5.58 -44.91
CA THR A 16 22.41 5.73 -43.85
C THR A 16 23.01 5.12 -42.58
N PRO A 17 23.02 5.82 -41.44
CA PRO A 17 23.46 5.20 -40.19
C PRO A 17 22.63 3.93 -39.99
N ALA A 18 23.29 2.80 -39.74
CA ALA A 18 22.61 1.56 -39.41
C ALA A 18 21.66 1.86 -38.25
N ALA A 19 20.36 1.61 -38.43
CA ALA A 19 19.39 1.75 -37.36
C ALA A 19 19.92 0.96 -36.16
N ALA A 20 20.04 1.61 -35.00
CA ALA A 20 20.46 0.94 -33.78
C ALA A 20 19.56 -0.30 -33.60
N GLN A 21 20.16 -1.48 -33.48
CA GLN A 21 19.37 -2.69 -33.21
C GLN A 21 18.66 -2.49 -31.86
N THR A 22 17.33 -2.47 -31.87
CA THR A 22 16.51 -2.28 -30.66
C THR A 22 16.14 -3.60 -30.00
N GLY A 23 16.71 -4.72 -30.45
CA GLY A 23 16.45 -6.05 -29.90
C GLY A 23 14.95 -6.42 -29.93
N ILE A 24 14.37 -6.71 -28.77
CA ILE A 24 12.92 -7.04 -28.63
C ILE A 24 12.01 -5.80 -28.65
N PHE A 25 12.61 -4.59 -28.61
CA PHE A 25 11.90 -3.32 -28.64
C PHE A 25 11.78 -2.78 -30.05
N ALA A 26 10.80 -1.89 -30.27
CA ALA A 26 10.51 -1.34 -31.59
C ALA A 26 11.12 0.05 -31.81
N ASN A 27 11.39 0.79 -30.73
CA ASN A 27 11.86 2.17 -30.81
C ASN A 27 12.68 2.56 -29.57
N HIS A 28 13.45 3.64 -29.69
CA HIS A 28 14.05 4.35 -28.57
C HIS A 28 14.19 5.84 -28.87
N ALA A 29 14.06 6.68 -27.85
CA ALA A 29 14.18 8.14 -27.95
C ALA A 29 14.29 8.76 -26.57
N ASP A 30 14.71 10.02 -26.54
CA ASP A 30 14.58 10.87 -25.36
C ASP A 30 13.11 11.28 -25.16
N ILE A 31 12.63 11.18 -23.92
CA ILE A 31 11.37 11.77 -23.47
C ILE A 31 11.68 13.10 -22.80
N GLY A 32 10.92 14.14 -23.13
CA GLY A 32 11.21 15.51 -22.72
C GLY A 32 12.32 16.13 -23.56
N THR A 33 13.11 17.01 -22.93
CA THR A 33 14.25 17.67 -23.57
C THR A 33 15.50 17.54 -22.70
N PRO A 34 16.05 16.32 -22.50
CA PRO A 34 17.34 16.16 -21.84
C PRO A 34 18.42 17.00 -22.53
N ALA A 35 19.28 17.66 -21.75
CA ALA A 35 20.32 18.51 -22.35
C ALA A 35 21.43 17.71 -23.04
N LEU A 36 21.62 16.45 -22.65
CA LEU A 36 22.53 15.50 -23.28
C LEU A 36 21.73 14.32 -23.83
N PRO A 37 21.80 14.05 -25.15
CA PRO A 37 20.95 13.06 -25.79
C PRO A 37 21.30 11.63 -25.35
N GLY A 38 20.29 10.78 -25.23
CA GLY A 38 20.49 9.38 -24.91
C GLY A 38 20.94 8.53 -26.10
N THR A 39 21.65 7.45 -25.81
CA THR A 39 22.13 6.48 -26.79
C THR A 39 21.87 5.06 -26.32
N LEU A 40 21.69 4.16 -27.27
CA LEU A 40 21.47 2.74 -27.06
C LEU A 40 22.51 1.93 -27.86
N THR A 41 23.11 0.94 -27.22
CA THR A 41 23.80 -0.17 -27.89
C THR A 41 23.16 -1.47 -27.46
N HIS A 42 22.84 -2.36 -28.40
CA HIS A 42 22.33 -3.70 -28.12
C HIS A 42 23.24 -4.74 -28.74
N ALA A 43 23.72 -5.67 -27.92
CA ALA A 43 24.57 -6.79 -28.33
C ALA A 43 24.34 -7.97 -27.38
N ASP A 44 24.35 -9.19 -27.92
CA ASP A 44 24.22 -10.44 -27.15
C ASP A 44 23.03 -10.45 -26.16
N GLY A 45 21.90 -9.86 -26.58
CA GLY A 45 20.68 -9.77 -25.76
C GLY A 45 20.72 -8.74 -24.62
N SER A 46 21.81 -7.99 -24.48
CA SER A 46 21.98 -6.94 -23.47
C SER A 46 21.85 -5.55 -24.09
N TYR A 47 21.27 -4.63 -23.32
CA TYR A 47 21.05 -3.23 -23.70
C TYR A 47 21.93 -2.35 -22.83
N ARG A 48 22.86 -1.63 -23.45
CA ARG A 48 23.66 -0.60 -22.78
C ARG A 48 23.07 0.76 -23.13
N ILE A 49 22.49 1.43 -22.14
CA ILE A 49 21.88 2.75 -22.31
C ILE A 49 22.78 3.78 -21.65
N THR A 50 23.08 4.88 -22.35
CA THR A 50 23.76 6.05 -21.79
C THR A 50 22.87 7.27 -22.02
N ALA A 51 22.47 7.99 -20.98
CA ALA A 51 21.56 9.12 -21.11
C ALA A 51 21.76 10.19 -20.03
N GLY A 52 21.41 11.43 -20.39
CA GLY A 52 21.20 12.52 -19.44
C GLY A 52 19.79 12.49 -18.84
N GLY A 53 19.23 13.66 -18.55
CA GLY A 53 17.87 13.81 -18.05
C GLY A 53 17.82 14.33 -16.61
N ALA A 54 17.05 15.38 -16.39
CA ALA A 54 16.87 16.00 -15.08
C ALA A 54 16.21 15.07 -14.07
N ASN A 55 15.12 14.39 -14.45
CA ASN A 55 14.44 13.41 -13.60
C ASN A 55 13.28 12.72 -14.33
N ILE A 56 12.80 11.61 -13.74
CA ILE A 56 11.47 11.04 -13.98
C ILE A 56 10.66 11.32 -12.72
N TRP A 57 10.08 12.52 -12.60
CA TRP A 57 9.43 12.99 -11.37
C TRP A 57 8.57 14.23 -11.58
N GLY A 58 7.59 14.45 -10.69
CA GLY A 58 6.75 15.64 -10.72
C GLY A 58 5.78 15.59 -11.90
N THR A 59 5.68 16.69 -12.65
CA THR A 59 4.71 16.84 -13.74
C THR A 59 5.30 16.66 -15.14
N ALA A 60 6.62 16.51 -15.27
CA ALA A 60 7.29 16.31 -16.54
C ALA A 60 8.57 15.50 -16.39
N ASP A 61 8.83 14.61 -17.35
CA ASP A 61 9.96 13.69 -17.34
C ASP A 61 11.02 14.07 -18.37
N ALA A 62 12.30 13.87 -18.03
CA ALA A 62 13.45 14.02 -18.90
C ALA A 62 14.37 12.80 -18.74
N PHE A 63 14.40 11.91 -19.74
CA PHE A 63 15.13 10.63 -19.70
C PHE A 63 15.22 9.97 -21.09
N HIS A 64 15.99 8.89 -21.23
CA HIS A 64 15.99 8.06 -22.44
C HIS A 64 15.16 6.80 -22.26
N TYR A 65 14.32 6.49 -23.24
CA TYR A 65 13.39 5.36 -23.21
C TYR A 65 13.60 4.43 -24.39
N VAL A 66 13.62 3.12 -24.16
CA VAL A 66 13.69 2.06 -25.18
C VAL A 66 12.43 1.21 -25.03
N TRP A 67 11.53 1.21 -26.02
CA TRP A 67 10.19 0.66 -25.82
C TRP A 67 9.59 -0.04 -27.03
N THR A 68 8.49 -0.73 -26.76
CA THR A 68 7.58 -1.29 -27.75
C THR A 68 6.14 -1.05 -27.29
N GLN A 69 5.18 -1.03 -28.21
CA GLN A 69 3.77 -0.89 -27.86
C GLN A 69 3.16 -2.26 -27.54
N ARG A 70 2.28 -2.29 -26.53
CA ARG A 70 1.57 -3.48 -26.06
C ARG A 70 0.12 -3.16 -25.72
N SER A 71 -0.67 -4.22 -25.62
CA SER A 71 -2.07 -4.24 -25.20
C SER A 71 -2.30 -5.44 -24.29
N GLY A 72 -3.28 -5.38 -23.39
CA GLY A 72 -3.58 -6.46 -22.45
C GLY A 72 -2.57 -6.57 -21.31
N ASP A 73 -2.55 -7.68 -20.59
CA ASP A 73 -1.70 -7.88 -19.42
C ASP A 73 -0.28 -8.31 -19.81
N LEU A 74 0.72 -7.92 -19.02
CA LEU A 74 2.11 -8.29 -19.25
C LEU A 74 2.99 -8.08 -18.02
N HIS A 75 4.12 -8.77 -18.03
CA HIS A 75 5.24 -8.56 -17.14
C HIS A 75 6.49 -8.23 -17.96
N ILE A 76 7.26 -7.23 -17.53
CA ILE A 76 8.62 -6.95 -18.05
C ILE A 76 9.61 -7.18 -16.91
N ALA A 77 10.75 -7.83 -17.20
CA ALA A 77 11.83 -8.03 -16.23
C ALA A 77 13.20 -7.78 -16.87
N ALA A 78 14.17 -7.37 -16.06
CA ALA A 78 15.57 -7.25 -16.44
C ALA A 78 16.49 -7.33 -15.22
N ASP A 79 17.72 -7.76 -15.47
CA ASP A 79 18.86 -7.56 -14.59
C ASP A 79 19.51 -6.20 -14.90
N ILE A 80 19.74 -5.36 -13.89
CA ILE A 80 20.24 -4.00 -14.05
C ILE A 80 21.61 -3.87 -13.38
N ALA A 81 22.58 -3.33 -14.12
CA ALA A 81 23.93 -3.05 -13.62
C ALA A 81 24.36 -1.63 -14.00
N TRP A 82 24.72 -0.83 -13.00
CA TRP A 82 25.29 0.50 -13.20
C TRP A 82 26.74 0.43 -13.68
N GLU A 83 27.11 1.30 -14.62
CA GLU A 83 28.51 1.56 -14.96
C GLU A 83 29.04 2.75 -14.16
N GLY A 84 30.17 2.55 -13.49
CA GLY A 84 30.79 3.58 -12.65
C GLY A 84 29.99 3.93 -11.39
N LYS A 85 30.57 4.83 -10.59
CA LYS A 85 29.99 5.25 -9.30
C LYS A 85 28.78 6.18 -9.44
N GLY A 86 28.61 6.79 -10.62
CA GLY A 86 27.62 7.83 -10.87
C GLY A 86 27.95 9.16 -10.18
N LYS A 87 27.29 10.22 -10.63
CA LYS A 87 27.40 11.57 -10.06
C LYS A 87 26.31 11.84 -9.02
N ASP A 88 25.08 11.46 -9.33
CA ASP A 88 23.92 11.68 -8.47
C ASP A 88 23.43 10.33 -7.89
N PRO A 89 23.26 10.21 -6.55
CA PRO A 89 22.76 8.99 -5.93
C PRO A 89 21.34 8.61 -6.41
N HIS A 90 20.57 9.55 -6.94
CA HIS A 90 19.22 9.34 -7.45
C HIS A 90 19.14 9.21 -8.97
N ARG A 91 20.26 9.00 -9.69
CA ARG A 91 20.23 8.49 -11.07
C ARG A 91 19.34 7.23 -11.13
N LYS A 92 18.53 7.08 -12.18
CA LYS A 92 17.48 6.05 -12.27
C LYS A 92 17.69 5.15 -13.48
N ALA A 93 17.67 3.84 -13.27
CA ALA A 93 17.58 2.83 -14.33
C ALA A 93 16.51 1.82 -13.97
N GLY A 94 15.62 1.49 -14.90
CA GLY A 94 14.45 0.70 -14.55
C GLY A 94 13.58 0.26 -15.72
N LEU A 95 12.45 -0.34 -15.35
CA LEU A 95 11.44 -0.82 -16.27
C LEU A 95 10.22 0.07 -16.17
N MET A 96 9.59 0.41 -17.29
CA MET A 96 8.46 1.34 -17.32
C MET A 96 7.32 0.83 -18.19
N ILE A 97 6.10 1.07 -17.73
CA ILE A 97 4.85 1.07 -18.50
C ILE A 97 4.37 2.52 -18.56
N ARG A 98 4.15 3.05 -19.76
CA ARG A 98 3.82 4.47 -19.99
C ARG A 98 2.72 4.62 -21.02
N GLN A 99 1.79 5.54 -20.82
CA GLN A 99 0.66 5.72 -21.72
C GLN A 99 1.09 6.23 -23.10
N ASN A 100 1.99 7.20 -23.17
CA ASN A 100 2.48 7.80 -24.41
C ASN A 100 3.82 8.53 -24.19
N ALA A 101 4.41 9.08 -25.27
CA ALA A 101 5.72 9.71 -25.25
C ALA A 101 5.73 11.17 -24.74
N THR A 102 4.60 11.74 -24.32
CA THR A 102 4.61 13.12 -23.79
C THR A 102 5.33 13.14 -22.43
N PRO A 103 6.02 14.23 -22.04
CA PRO A 103 6.80 14.25 -20.79
C PRO A 103 5.97 14.09 -19.51
N GLY A 104 4.72 14.55 -19.49
CA GLY A 104 3.81 14.42 -18.34
C GLY A 104 2.91 13.19 -18.37
N SER A 105 3.18 12.20 -19.22
CA SER A 105 2.30 11.04 -19.41
C SER A 105 2.05 10.24 -18.11
N PRO A 106 0.86 9.63 -17.95
CA PRO A 106 0.66 8.57 -16.97
C PRO A 106 1.67 7.43 -17.16
N TYR A 107 2.23 6.93 -16.06
CA TYR A 107 3.18 5.82 -16.06
C TYR A 107 3.16 5.05 -14.74
N ALA A 108 3.71 3.84 -14.78
CA ALA A 108 4.22 3.09 -13.65
C ALA A 108 5.59 2.56 -14.00
N ASP A 109 6.54 2.63 -13.07
CA ASP A 109 7.86 2.08 -13.24
C ASP A 109 8.38 1.38 -11.98
N VAL A 110 9.41 0.57 -12.16
CA VAL A 110 10.30 0.15 -11.07
C VAL A 110 11.69 0.67 -11.38
N MET A 111 12.14 1.63 -10.59
CA MET A 111 13.43 2.28 -10.76
C MET A 111 14.41 1.81 -9.68
N VAL A 112 15.59 1.39 -10.10
CA VAL A 112 16.74 1.18 -9.22
C VAL A 112 17.57 2.45 -9.26
N HIS A 113 17.70 3.11 -8.12
CA HIS A 113 18.51 4.32 -7.98
C HIS A 113 20.00 3.99 -7.82
N GLY A 114 20.88 4.96 -8.03
CA GLY A 114 22.33 4.81 -7.84
C GLY A 114 22.74 4.42 -6.41
N ASP A 115 22.00 4.88 -5.41
CA ASP A 115 22.12 4.52 -3.98
C ASP A 115 21.40 3.22 -3.59
N GLY A 116 20.82 2.54 -4.59
CA GLY A 116 20.08 1.29 -4.43
C GLY A 116 18.65 1.43 -3.92
N LEU A 117 18.13 2.64 -3.70
CA LEU A 117 16.69 2.83 -3.49
C LEU A 117 15.92 2.20 -4.65
N THR A 118 14.90 1.42 -4.33
CA THR A 118 14.02 0.81 -5.33
C THR A 118 12.57 1.11 -4.99
N ALA A 119 11.80 1.59 -5.94
CA ALA A 119 10.41 1.97 -5.71
C ALA A 119 9.54 1.72 -6.95
N LEU A 120 8.25 1.49 -6.69
CA LEU A 120 7.20 1.69 -7.69
C LEU A 120 6.99 3.19 -7.79
N GLN A 121 7.33 3.84 -8.89
CA GLN A 121 6.97 5.25 -9.11
C GLN A 121 5.85 5.32 -10.13
N TYR A 122 4.92 6.25 -9.94
CA TYR A 122 3.77 6.35 -10.82
C TYR A 122 3.16 7.73 -10.91
N ARG A 123 2.51 7.98 -12.05
CA ARG A 123 1.68 9.15 -12.34
C ARG A 123 0.35 8.66 -12.93
N GLU A 124 -0.77 9.08 -12.34
CA GLU A 124 -2.10 8.58 -12.73
C GLU A 124 -2.69 9.27 -13.96
N VAL A 125 -2.40 10.57 -14.11
CA VAL A 125 -3.01 11.44 -15.14
C VAL A 125 -1.94 12.29 -15.81
N GLN A 126 -2.23 12.74 -17.02
CA GLN A 126 -1.37 13.65 -17.76
C GLN A 126 -1.05 14.89 -16.91
N ASP A 127 0.24 15.22 -16.79
CA ASP A 127 0.80 16.35 -16.05
C ASP A 127 0.50 16.32 -14.53
N GLY A 128 0.02 15.19 -14.00
CA GLY A 128 -0.22 14.99 -12.58
C GLY A 128 1.07 14.81 -11.77
N PRO A 129 0.99 14.83 -10.43
CA PRO A 129 2.14 14.56 -9.57
C PRO A 129 2.62 13.11 -9.67
N THR A 130 3.91 12.90 -9.43
CA THR A 130 4.47 11.57 -9.22
C THR A 130 4.35 11.15 -7.75
N TYR A 131 3.99 9.89 -7.54
CA TYR A 131 3.98 9.20 -6.26
C TYR A 131 4.95 8.03 -6.28
N GLN A 132 5.24 7.48 -5.10
CA GLN A 132 6.07 6.30 -5.00
C GLN A 132 5.71 5.38 -3.84
N ILE A 133 6.03 4.10 -3.99
CA ILE A 133 6.03 3.09 -2.92
C ILE A 133 7.43 2.49 -2.85
N ILE A 134 8.16 2.80 -1.78
CA ILE A 134 9.55 2.38 -1.60
C ILE A 134 9.59 0.92 -1.12
N SER A 135 10.43 0.10 -1.75
CA SER A 135 10.67 -1.27 -1.35
C SER A 135 11.45 -1.38 -0.04
N ALA A 136 11.21 -2.45 0.72
CA ALA A 136 12.10 -2.85 1.81
C ALA A 136 13.44 -3.43 1.29
N VAL A 137 13.50 -3.84 0.01
CA VAL A 137 14.71 -4.39 -0.60
C VAL A 137 15.45 -3.27 -1.35
N THR A 138 16.73 -3.13 -1.05
CA THR A 138 17.63 -2.20 -1.75
C THR A 138 18.63 -2.95 -2.62
N HIS A 139 19.19 -2.27 -3.61
CA HIS A 139 20.20 -2.82 -4.53
C HIS A 139 19.80 -4.16 -5.21
N PRO A 140 18.55 -4.33 -5.69
CA PRO A 140 18.19 -5.57 -6.36
C PRO A 140 18.93 -5.69 -7.69
N LYS A 141 19.46 -6.88 -7.98
CA LYS A 141 20.04 -7.18 -9.30
C LYS A 141 18.95 -7.28 -10.36
N ARG A 142 17.86 -7.98 -10.04
CA ARG A 142 16.73 -8.22 -10.95
C ARG A 142 15.48 -7.55 -10.45
N VAL A 143 14.81 -6.84 -11.35
CA VAL A 143 13.50 -6.23 -11.11
C VAL A 143 12.50 -6.72 -12.15
N ARG A 144 11.23 -6.78 -11.76
CA ARG A 144 10.11 -7.12 -12.65
C ARG A 144 8.95 -6.19 -12.37
N LEU A 145 8.43 -5.53 -13.41
CA LEU A 145 7.20 -4.74 -13.37
C LEU A 145 6.07 -5.53 -14.00
N GLU A 146 4.94 -5.58 -13.31
CA GLU A 146 3.81 -6.46 -13.63
C GLU A 146 2.55 -5.61 -13.77
N ARG A 147 1.76 -5.86 -14.83
CA ARG A 147 0.43 -5.28 -15.03
C ARG A 147 -0.59 -6.37 -15.29
N GLU A 148 -1.61 -6.46 -14.44
CA GLU A 148 -2.80 -7.28 -14.66
C GLU A 148 -4.07 -6.43 -14.48
N GLY A 149 -4.90 -6.36 -15.53
CA GLY A 149 -5.99 -5.41 -15.59
C GLY A 149 -5.48 -3.97 -15.40
N ASP A 150 -6.10 -3.22 -14.50
CA ASP A 150 -5.65 -1.87 -14.14
C ASP A 150 -4.57 -1.87 -13.05
N TYR A 151 -4.17 -3.02 -12.50
CA TYR A 151 -3.24 -3.05 -11.38
C TYR A 151 -1.81 -3.21 -11.86
N VAL A 152 -0.92 -2.44 -11.22
CA VAL A 152 0.52 -2.56 -11.35
C VAL A 152 1.17 -2.86 -10.02
N TRP A 153 2.24 -3.64 -10.05
CA TRP A 153 3.14 -3.89 -8.93
C TRP A 153 4.50 -4.31 -9.45
N PHE A 154 5.48 -4.44 -8.56
CA PHE A 154 6.76 -4.98 -8.93
C PHE A 154 7.26 -6.04 -7.95
N SER A 155 8.13 -6.88 -8.49
CA SER A 155 8.89 -7.88 -7.75
C SER A 155 10.38 -7.63 -7.93
N VAL A 156 11.17 -7.98 -6.92
CA VAL A 156 12.64 -7.86 -6.96
C VAL A 156 13.30 -9.13 -6.45
N ALA A 157 14.46 -9.45 -7.01
CA ALA A 157 15.30 -10.51 -6.48
C ALA A 157 16.08 -9.96 -5.29
N GLY A 158 15.86 -10.56 -4.12
CA GLY A 158 16.66 -10.29 -2.93
C GLY A 158 18.08 -10.86 -3.05
N ALA A 159 18.83 -10.79 -1.95
CA ALA A 159 20.20 -11.34 -1.89
C ALA A 159 20.27 -12.86 -2.17
N ASP A 160 19.16 -13.58 -1.99
CA ASP A 160 19.04 -15.01 -2.30
C ASP A 160 18.68 -15.30 -3.77
N GLY A 161 18.55 -14.26 -4.60
CA GLY A 161 18.24 -14.38 -6.02
C GLY A 161 16.77 -14.72 -6.33
N VAL A 162 15.93 -14.90 -5.31
CA VAL A 162 14.51 -15.26 -5.52
C VAL A 162 13.68 -13.99 -5.68
N LEU A 163 12.97 -13.92 -6.81
CA LEU A 163 12.07 -12.83 -7.16
C LEU A 163 10.82 -12.86 -6.28
N ARG A 164 10.57 -11.78 -5.53
CA ARG A 164 9.41 -11.65 -4.62
C ARG A 164 8.73 -10.30 -4.77
N HIS A 165 7.43 -10.25 -4.51
CA HIS A 165 6.65 -9.01 -4.47
C HIS A 165 7.26 -8.01 -3.47
N ALA A 166 7.38 -6.74 -3.88
CA ALA A 166 8.26 -5.78 -3.22
C ALA A 166 7.76 -4.33 -3.19
N GLY A 167 6.60 -4.03 -3.77
CA GLY A 167 6.17 -2.65 -4.07
C GLY A 167 4.78 -2.23 -3.66
N GLY A 168 4.06 -3.06 -2.91
CA GLY A 168 2.60 -2.93 -2.84
C GLY A 168 1.99 -3.09 -4.24
N ASN A 169 0.74 -2.68 -4.41
CA ASN A 169 0.11 -2.56 -5.72
C ASN A 169 -0.61 -1.22 -5.81
N TYR A 170 -0.83 -0.79 -7.05
CA TYR A 170 -1.57 0.42 -7.33
C TYR A 170 -2.39 0.27 -8.61
N ARG A 171 -3.53 0.95 -8.66
CA ARG A 171 -4.41 0.92 -9.82
C ARG A 171 -4.12 2.10 -10.75
N ILE A 172 -3.73 1.81 -11.98
CA ILE A 172 -3.53 2.77 -13.07
C ILE A 172 -4.19 2.23 -14.34
N ALA A 173 -5.23 2.91 -14.80
CA ALA A 173 -6.01 2.52 -15.96
C ALA A 173 -5.34 2.97 -17.27
N PHE A 174 -4.35 2.21 -17.74
CA PHE A 174 -3.75 2.42 -19.06
C PHE A 174 -4.72 2.07 -20.20
N GLN A 175 -4.82 2.95 -21.19
CA GLN A 175 -5.52 2.70 -22.45
C GLN A 175 -4.60 1.99 -23.44
N ALA A 176 -5.10 0.96 -24.10
CA ALA A 176 -4.35 0.26 -25.15
C ALA A 176 -4.35 1.07 -26.46
N PRO A 177 -3.24 1.11 -27.22
CA PRO A 177 -1.93 0.57 -26.85
C PRO A 177 -1.17 1.50 -25.88
N TYR A 178 -0.30 0.91 -25.07
CA TYR A 178 0.61 1.64 -24.18
C TYR A 178 2.05 1.17 -24.42
N MET A 179 3.04 1.97 -23.99
CA MET A 179 4.47 1.72 -24.19
C MET A 179 5.05 0.93 -23.02
N VAL A 180 5.89 -0.08 -23.30
CA VAL A 180 6.62 -0.85 -22.28
C VAL A 180 8.08 -0.95 -22.64
N GLY A 181 8.97 -0.71 -21.68
CA GLY A 181 10.37 -0.50 -22.00
C GLY A 181 11.35 -0.37 -20.85
N LEU A 182 12.59 -0.07 -21.23
CA LEU A 182 13.72 0.25 -20.36
C LEU A 182 13.92 1.76 -20.31
N ALA A 183 14.11 2.32 -19.12
CA ALA A 183 14.26 3.75 -18.91
C ALA A 183 15.56 4.06 -18.16
N LEU A 184 16.24 5.15 -18.56
CA LEU A 184 17.41 5.67 -17.85
C LEU A 184 17.40 7.20 -17.77
N SER A 185 17.63 7.73 -16.57
CA SER A 185 17.79 9.17 -16.30
C SER A 185 19.03 9.40 -15.42
N ALA A 186 19.85 10.39 -15.75
CA ALA A 186 21.02 10.76 -14.97
C ALA A 186 20.70 11.46 -13.65
N HIS A 187 19.47 11.97 -13.47
CA HIS A 187 19.06 12.85 -12.38
C HIS A 187 19.83 14.21 -12.35
N ASP A 188 20.59 14.49 -13.41
CA ASP A 188 21.30 15.75 -13.64
C ASP A 188 21.51 15.90 -15.14
N ASP A 189 20.82 16.87 -15.74
CA ASP A 189 20.89 17.15 -17.18
C ASP A 189 22.30 17.52 -17.68
N LYS A 190 23.24 17.84 -16.78
CA LYS A 190 24.61 18.25 -17.16
C LYS A 190 25.55 17.07 -17.35
N VAL A 191 25.13 15.85 -17.04
CA VAL A 191 25.94 14.64 -17.21
C VAL A 191 25.15 13.53 -17.87
N THR A 192 25.86 12.49 -18.29
CA THR A 192 25.23 11.23 -18.69
C THR A 192 25.59 10.16 -17.68
N GLU A 193 24.65 9.24 -17.48
CA GLU A 193 24.84 8.02 -16.71
C GLU A 193 24.64 6.82 -17.63
N THR A 194 25.24 5.69 -17.27
CA THR A 194 25.16 4.47 -18.07
C THR A 194 24.74 3.28 -17.21
N ALA A 195 23.80 2.50 -17.71
CA ALA A 195 23.45 1.19 -17.17
C ALA A 195 23.34 0.15 -18.28
N THR A 196 23.68 -1.09 -17.92
CA THR A 196 23.43 -2.27 -18.73
C THR A 196 22.20 -3.00 -18.19
N PHE A 197 21.30 -3.36 -19.10
CA PHE A 197 20.14 -4.22 -18.87
C PHE A 197 20.38 -5.55 -19.57
N SER A 198 20.33 -6.64 -18.82
CA SER A 198 20.54 -8.01 -19.32
C SER A 198 19.37 -8.90 -18.93
N ASP A 199 19.27 -10.10 -19.53
CA ASP A 199 18.19 -11.05 -19.29
C ASP A 199 16.79 -10.39 -19.39
N VAL A 200 16.65 -9.51 -20.37
CA VAL A 200 15.45 -8.69 -20.60
C VAL A 200 14.37 -9.56 -21.23
N GLU A 201 13.19 -9.56 -20.60
CA GLU A 201 12.03 -10.32 -21.08
C GLU A 201 10.75 -9.49 -20.98
N ILE A 202 9.87 -9.68 -21.96
CA ILE A 202 8.46 -9.26 -21.89
C ILE A 202 7.62 -10.51 -22.06
N LYS A 203 6.83 -10.85 -21.03
CA LYS A 203 5.95 -12.01 -21.02
C LYS A 203 4.51 -11.57 -20.87
N VAL A 204 3.63 -12.16 -21.66
CA VAL A 204 2.18 -12.08 -21.41
C VAL A 204 1.84 -13.22 -20.44
N PRO A 205 1.30 -12.95 -19.25
CA PRO A 205 0.91 -14.01 -18.33
C PRO A 205 -0.14 -14.90 -19.00
N SER A 206 0.07 -16.21 -18.98
CA SER A 206 -1.00 -17.16 -19.24
C SER A 206 -1.92 -17.14 -18.03
N LEU A 207 -2.92 -16.26 -18.04
CA LEU A 207 -3.97 -16.30 -17.02
C LEU A 207 -4.72 -17.62 -17.23
N ALA A 208 -4.42 -18.61 -16.39
CA ALA A 208 -5.27 -19.78 -16.30
C ALA A 208 -6.65 -19.27 -15.88
N TYR A 209 -7.70 -19.64 -16.61
CA TYR A 209 -9.05 -19.49 -16.10
C TYR A 209 -9.11 -20.31 -14.81
N VAL A 210 -9.07 -19.63 -13.67
CA VAL A 210 -9.46 -20.20 -12.38
C VAL A 210 -10.99 -20.13 -12.41
N PRO A 211 -11.71 -21.26 -12.56
CA PRO A 211 -13.16 -21.22 -12.41
C PRO A 211 -13.48 -20.58 -11.06
N ASP A 212 -14.65 -19.97 -10.95
CA ASP A 212 -15.17 -19.52 -9.65
C ASP A 212 -15.40 -20.78 -8.80
N THR A 213 -14.31 -21.28 -8.22
CA THR A 213 -14.20 -22.63 -7.65
C THR A 213 -14.65 -22.63 -6.19
N GLY A 214 -15.10 -21.49 -5.67
CA GLY A 214 -15.33 -21.32 -4.24
C GLY A 214 -14.04 -21.36 -3.40
N TYR A 215 -12.86 -21.44 -4.01
CA TYR A 215 -11.59 -21.25 -3.30
C TYR A 215 -11.32 -19.76 -3.15
N ALA A 216 -11.02 -19.32 -1.92
CA ALA A 216 -10.54 -17.97 -1.66
C ALA A 216 -9.24 -17.78 -2.45
N ALA A 217 -9.22 -16.82 -3.38
CA ALA A 217 -8.02 -16.50 -4.14
C ALA A 217 -6.84 -16.29 -3.18
N ARG A 218 -5.66 -16.83 -3.51
CA ARG A 218 -4.47 -16.67 -2.67
C ARG A 218 -4.16 -15.18 -2.57
N VAL A 219 -4.03 -14.67 -1.35
CA VAL A 219 -3.72 -13.27 -1.09
C VAL A 219 -2.27 -13.15 -0.65
N GLU A 220 -1.53 -12.27 -1.31
CA GLU A 220 -0.29 -11.69 -0.77
C GLU A 220 -0.63 -10.40 -0.04
N SER A 221 0.06 -10.11 1.05
CA SER A 221 -0.13 -8.87 1.82
C SER A 221 1.16 -8.08 1.90
N ALA A 222 1.03 -6.74 1.92
CA ALA A 222 2.14 -5.85 2.22
C ALA A 222 1.81 -5.05 3.47
N LEU A 223 2.71 -5.10 4.46
CA LEU A 223 2.69 -4.21 5.61
C LEU A 223 3.42 -2.92 5.25
N GLU A 224 2.76 -1.80 5.40
CA GLU A 224 3.21 -0.51 4.89
C GLU A 224 3.14 0.58 5.96
N VAL A 225 3.99 1.59 5.81
CA VAL A 225 3.92 2.83 6.57
C VAL A 225 3.98 4.03 5.64
N MET A 226 3.30 5.12 6.01
CA MET A 226 3.39 6.40 5.31
C MET A 226 3.30 7.57 6.29
N GLU A 227 4.00 8.66 6.01
CA GLU A 227 3.78 9.95 6.65
C GLU A 227 2.47 10.59 6.17
N VAL A 228 1.75 11.19 7.12
CA VAL A 228 0.45 11.82 6.88
C VAL A 228 0.56 13.16 6.16
N GLY A 229 1.73 13.81 6.26
CA GLY A 229 2.06 15.08 5.60
C GLY A 229 2.60 14.95 4.17
N GLY A 230 2.99 13.74 3.74
CA GLY A 230 3.66 13.52 2.46
C GLY A 230 3.19 12.25 1.77
N VAL A 231 2.37 12.39 0.74
CA VAL A 231 1.89 11.28 -0.11
C VAL A 231 3.00 10.48 -0.81
N GLN A 232 4.24 10.99 -0.82
CA GLN A 232 5.43 10.37 -1.42
C GLN A 232 6.29 9.56 -0.43
N SER A 233 5.82 9.39 0.81
CA SER A 233 6.55 8.74 1.91
C SER A 233 6.18 7.26 2.13
N ARG A 234 5.30 6.70 1.29
CA ARG A 234 4.79 5.34 1.43
C ARG A 234 5.93 4.34 1.21
N ARG A 235 6.16 3.44 2.17
CA ARG A 235 7.17 2.38 2.09
C ARG A 235 6.67 1.05 2.62
N ILE A 236 7.22 -0.01 2.05
CA ILE A 236 7.01 -1.39 2.50
C ILE A 236 7.87 -1.65 3.74
N VAL A 237 7.26 -2.17 4.80
CA VAL A 237 7.96 -2.76 5.95
C VAL A 237 8.33 -4.21 5.61
N ARG A 238 7.35 -4.97 5.10
CA ARG A 238 7.51 -6.37 4.71
C ARG A 238 6.35 -6.85 3.83
N THR A 239 6.62 -7.80 2.93
CA THR A 239 5.61 -8.55 2.19
C THR A 239 5.44 -9.97 2.75
N PHE A 240 4.24 -10.52 2.59
CA PHE A 240 3.80 -11.78 3.18
C PHE A 240 3.06 -12.63 2.14
N ASP A 241 3.36 -13.92 2.15
CA ASP A 241 2.59 -14.93 1.44
C ASP A 241 1.43 -15.39 2.34
N GLY A 242 0.25 -14.80 2.11
CA GLY A 242 -0.92 -14.96 2.97
C GLY A 242 -1.45 -13.64 3.51
N LYS A 243 -2.63 -13.73 4.11
CA LYS A 243 -3.34 -12.60 4.71
C LYS A 243 -2.74 -12.24 6.07
N ILE A 244 -2.33 -10.99 6.22
CA ILE A 244 -2.11 -10.34 7.53
C ILE A 244 -3.05 -9.14 7.65
N GLU A 245 -3.31 -8.69 8.87
CA GLU A 245 -4.30 -7.65 9.11
C GLU A 245 -3.92 -6.75 10.30
N ALA A 246 -4.52 -5.56 10.31
CA ALA A 246 -4.65 -4.65 11.44
C ALA A 246 -3.32 -4.31 12.13
N PRO A 247 -2.43 -3.55 11.48
CA PRO A 247 -1.16 -3.18 12.08
C PRO A 247 -1.32 -2.10 13.16
N ASN A 248 -0.68 -2.30 14.31
CA ASN A 248 -0.73 -1.42 15.48
C ASN A 248 0.67 -1.05 15.97
N TRP A 249 0.96 0.23 16.18
CA TRP A 249 2.28 0.69 16.62
C TRP A 249 2.53 0.42 18.11
N THR A 250 3.71 -0.09 18.43
CA THR A 250 4.16 -0.06 19.82
C THR A 250 4.36 1.38 20.28
N ARG A 251 4.11 1.63 21.57
CA ARG A 251 4.18 2.99 22.16
C ARG A 251 5.57 3.63 22.08
N ASP A 252 6.61 2.82 21.95
CA ASP A 252 7.99 3.27 21.73
C ASP A 252 8.34 3.55 20.26
N GLY A 253 7.42 3.28 19.32
CA GLY A 253 7.58 3.53 17.89
C GLY A 253 8.51 2.56 17.17
N LYS A 254 8.97 1.48 17.82
CA LYS A 254 10.03 0.60 17.26
C LYS A 254 9.48 -0.60 16.51
N ALA A 255 8.24 -1.00 16.77
CA ALA A 255 7.65 -2.20 16.20
C ALA A 255 6.17 -2.01 15.85
N LEU A 256 5.69 -2.88 14.98
CA LEU A 256 4.29 -3.06 14.63
C LEU A 256 3.83 -4.42 15.16
N LEU A 257 2.64 -4.45 15.76
CA LEU A 257 1.88 -5.67 15.98
C LEU A 257 0.89 -5.85 14.82
N TYR A 258 0.60 -7.08 14.43
CA TYR A 258 -0.43 -7.39 13.45
C TYR A 258 -0.96 -8.80 13.70
N ASN A 259 -2.15 -9.13 13.21
CA ASN A 259 -2.66 -10.50 13.24
C ASN A 259 -2.45 -11.21 11.89
N GLY A 260 -2.22 -12.53 11.94
CA GLY A 260 -2.05 -13.37 10.76
C GLY A 260 -2.05 -14.85 11.12
N GLY A 261 -2.79 -15.66 10.36
CA GLY A 261 -2.93 -17.10 10.64
C GLY A 261 -3.49 -17.40 12.05
N GLY A 262 -4.37 -16.53 12.56
CA GLY A 262 -4.96 -16.66 13.90
C GLY A 262 -4.02 -16.27 15.06
N ARG A 263 -2.83 -15.75 14.80
CA ARG A 263 -1.87 -15.33 15.82
C ARG A 263 -1.59 -13.84 15.77
N ILE A 264 -1.08 -13.28 16.86
CA ILE A 264 -0.50 -11.93 16.90
C ILE A 264 1.01 -12.03 16.71
N TRP A 265 1.53 -11.16 15.84
CA TRP A 265 2.94 -11.09 15.47
C TRP A 265 3.49 -9.71 15.76
N ARG A 266 4.77 -9.65 16.10
CA ARG A 266 5.55 -8.43 16.28
C ARG A 266 6.63 -8.35 15.22
N VAL A 267 6.79 -7.22 14.55
CA VAL A 267 7.84 -6.95 13.57
C VAL A 267 8.46 -5.57 13.79
N PRO A 268 9.78 -5.37 13.65
CA PRO A 268 10.36 -4.03 13.70
C PRO A 268 9.80 -3.15 12.56
N VAL A 269 9.63 -1.85 12.83
CA VAL A 269 9.11 -0.87 11.87
C VAL A 269 10.01 -0.71 10.64
N GLU A 270 11.32 -0.94 10.82
CA GLU A 270 12.31 -0.94 9.73
C GLU A 270 12.35 -2.25 8.93
N GLY A 271 11.47 -3.21 9.25
CA GLY A 271 11.45 -4.54 8.64
C GLY A 271 12.26 -5.57 9.41
N GLY A 272 12.39 -6.77 8.83
CA GLY A 272 13.03 -7.92 9.49
C GLY A 272 12.04 -9.00 9.92
N ALA A 273 12.55 -10.08 10.51
CA ALA A 273 11.77 -11.28 10.82
C ALA A 273 10.71 -11.01 11.90
N PRO A 274 9.44 -11.41 11.68
CA PRO A 274 8.41 -11.29 12.70
C PRO A 274 8.57 -12.38 13.78
N VAL A 275 8.13 -12.07 14.98
CA VAL A 275 8.09 -13.00 16.13
C VAL A 275 6.66 -13.10 16.63
N ALA A 276 6.16 -14.32 16.82
CA ALA A 276 4.83 -14.54 17.38
C ALA A 276 4.80 -14.13 18.86
N ILE A 277 3.73 -13.48 19.28
CA ILE A 277 3.44 -13.24 20.70
C ILE A 277 2.70 -14.45 21.25
N ASP A 278 3.14 -14.95 22.41
CA ASP A 278 2.46 -16.06 23.08
C ASP A 278 1.10 -15.59 23.61
N THR A 279 0.02 -16.10 23.02
CA THR A 279 -1.36 -15.89 23.42
C THR A 279 -1.96 -17.15 24.07
N GLY A 280 -1.12 -18.07 24.52
CA GLY A 280 -1.54 -19.33 25.14
C GLY A 280 -2.41 -20.16 24.19
N PRO A 281 -3.59 -20.64 24.64
CA PRO A 281 -4.48 -21.44 23.80
C PRO A 281 -5.23 -20.63 22.74
N HIS A 282 -5.18 -19.30 22.79
CA HIS A 282 -5.91 -18.40 21.91
C HIS A 282 -5.15 -18.21 20.60
N VAL A 283 -5.42 -19.07 19.61
CA VAL A 283 -4.71 -19.14 18.32
C VAL A 283 -5.62 -18.90 17.11
N LYS A 284 -6.80 -18.29 17.36
CA LYS A 284 -7.73 -17.77 16.35
C LYS A 284 -8.03 -16.30 16.63
N ASN A 285 -6.97 -15.53 16.90
CA ASN A 285 -7.02 -14.08 17.05
C ASN A 285 -7.42 -13.45 15.72
N ASN A 286 -8.43 -12.58 15.76
CA ASN A 286 -8.89 -11.84 14.59
C ASN A 286 -8.22 -10.46 14.52
N ASN A 287 -8.75 -9.59 13.66
CA ASN A 287 -8.23 -8.26 13.36
C ASN A 287 -8.61 -7.19 14.39
N ASP A 288 -9.19 -7.58 15.52
CA ASP A 288 -9.65 -6.69 16.60
C ASP A 288 -8.77 -6.91 17.85
N HIS A 289 -7.63 -6.21 17.89
CA HIS A 289 -6.62 -6.31 18.94
C HIS A 289 -5.92 -4.95 19.17
N GLY A 290 -5.34 -4.72 20.35
CA GLY A 290 -4.66 -3.45 20.58
C GLY A 290 -3.85 -3.35 21.86
N ILE A 291 -3.13 -2.25 21.96
CA ILE A 291 -2.16 -2.01 23.04
C ILE A 291 -2.76 -1.03 24.04
N SER A 292 -2.62 -1.29 25.34
CA SER A 292 -3.06 -0.37 26.38
C SER A 292 -2.37 1.00 26.27
N PRO A 293 -2.96 2.09 26.80
CA PRO A 293 -2.37 3.44 26.70
C PRO A 293 -0.94 3.54 27.26
N ASP A 294 -0.64 2.80 28.33
CA ASP A 294 0.69 2.72 28.95
C ASP A 294 1.68 1.79 28.20
N GLY A 295 1.22 1.05 27.20
CA GLY A 295 2.03 0.12 26.42
C GLY A 295 2.32 -1.22 27.09
N ALA A 296 1.80 -1.49 28.29
CA ALA A 296 2.14 -2.68 29.06
C ALA A 296 1.31 -3.92 28.72
N GLN A 297 0.08 -3.73 28.24
CA GLN A 297 -0.88 -4.80 27.98
C GLN A 297 -1.25 -4.86 26.50
N LEU A 298 -1.52 -6.07 26.04
CA LEU A 298 -2.17 -6.40 24.79
C LEU A 298 -3.60 -6.86 25.12
N ILE A 299 -4.55 -6.51 24.27
CA ILE A 299 -5.90 -7.08 24.27
C ILE A 299 -6.16 -7.70 22.90
N ILE A 300 -6.83 -8.85 22.89
CA ILE A 300 -7.09 -9.67 21.71
C ILE A 300 -8.55 -10.09 21.70
N SER A 301 -9.15 -10.15 20.51
CA SER A 301 -10.40 -10.86 20.28
C SER A 301 -10.11 -12.21 19.60
N ASP A 302 -10.57 -13.31 20.19
CA ASP A 302 -10.21 -14.68 19.80
C ASP A 302 -11.43 -15.60 19.71
N GLN A 303 -11.39 -16.55 18.76
CA GLN A 303 -12.46 -17.51 18.47
C GLN A 303 -12.03 -18.98 18.69
N SER A 304 -11.03 -19.24 19.54
CA SER A 304 -10.46 -20.59 19.71
C SER A 304 -11.40 -21.56 20.42
N GLU A 305 -12.36 -21.05 21.19
CA GLU A 305 -13.32 -21.86 21.94
C GLU A 305 -14.24 -22.70 21.02
N PRO A 306 -14.75 -23.87 21.48
CA PRO A 306 -15.52 -24.80 20.65
C PRO A 306 -16.80 -24.24 20.02
N ASP A 307 -17.42 -23.23 20.64
CA ASP A 307 -18.63 -22.58 20.13
C ASP A 307 -18.36 -21.53 19.04
N ASN A 308 -17.09 -21.26 18.74
CA ASN A 308 -16.65 -20.32 17.72
C ASN A 308 -17.16 -18.88 17.94
N LEU A 309 -17.48 -18.51 19.19
CA LEU A 309 -17.83 -17.15 19.56
C LEU A 309 -16.57 -16.36 19.91
N SER A 310 -16.46 -15.15 19.34
CA SER A 310 -15.36 -14.22 19.64
C SER A 310 -15.45 -13.74 21.08
N ARG A 311 -14.35 -13.84 21.81
CA ARG A 311 -14.20 -13.39 23.19
C ARG A 311 -12.98 -12.49 23.32
N ILE A 312 -13.03 -11.58 24.29
CA ILE A 312 -11.97 -10.60 24.51
C ILE A 312 -11.08 -11.07 25.66
N PHE A 313 -9.77 -11.12 25.44
CA PHE A 313 -8.77 -11.48 26.44
C PHE A 313 -7.69 -10.40 26.57
N VAL A 314 -7.14 -10.25 27.77
CA VAL A 314 -6.03 -9.33 28.06
C VAL A 314 -4.81 -10.08 28.59
N LEU A 315 -3.62 -9.64 28.19
CA LEU A 315 -2.34 -10.23 28.56
C LEU A 315 -1.22 -9.17 28.56
N PRO A 316 -0.05 -9.42 29.18
CA PRO A 316 1.13 -8.59 28.98
C PRO A 316 1.49 -8.50 27.49
N ILE A 317 1.99 -7.34 27.03
CA ILE A 317 2.38 -7.16 25.63
C ILE A 317 3.50 -8.12 25.18
N THR A 318 4.26 -8.66 26.13
CA THR A 318 5.30 -9.67 25.89
C THR A 318 4.74 -11.08 25.65
N GLY A 319 3.44 -11.29 25.86
CA GLY A 319 2.79 -12.59 25.80
C GLY A 319 2.53 -13.20 27.18
N SER A 320 1.65 -14.21 27.20
CA SER A 320 1.30 -15.02 28.36
C SER A 320 0.68 -16.34 27.89
N ALA A 321 1.06 -17.44 28.54
CA ALA A 321 0.43 -18.74 28.36
C ALA A 321 -1.00 -18.79 28.92
N ALA A 322 -1.41 -17.81 29.73
CA ALA A 322 -2.74 -17.72 30.34
C ALA A 322 -3.32 -16.30 30.24
N PRO A 323 -3.80 -15.88 29.05
CA PRO A 323 -4.54 -14.62 28.92
C PRO A 323 -5.82 -14.61 29.77
N LYS A 324 -6.18 -13.44 30.29
CA LYS A 324 -7.35 -13.26 31.16
C LYS A 324 -8.58 -12.88 30.34
N LEU A 325 -9.68 -13.62 30.48
CA LEU A 325 -10.97 -13.29 29.86
C LEU A 325 -11.53 -11.95 30.40
N VAL A 326 -12.01 -11.10 29.50
CA VAL A 326 -12.55 -9.76 29.81
C VAL A 326 -14.03 -9.64 29.44
N SER A 327 -14.52 -10.26 28.37
CA SER A 327 -15.96 -10.28 28.01
C SER A 327 -16.77 -11.17 28.97
N SER A 328 -18.00 -10.80 29.36
CA SER A 328 -18.81 -11.59 30.33
C SER A 328 -19.92 -12.41 29.69
N TYR A 329 -20.43 -12.00 28.53
CA TYR A 329 -21.61 -12.62 27.96
C TYR A 329 -21.22 -13.87 27.17
N PRO A 330 -21.55 -15.07 27.67
CA PRO A 330 -21.12 -16.31 27.03
C PRO A 330 -21.82 -16.56 25.69
N ASP A 331 -23.01 -15.99 25.49
CA ASP A 331 -23.87 -16.21 24.32
C ASP A 331 -23.79 -15.06 23.30
N ALA A 332 -22.68 -14.32 23.26
CA ALA A 332 -22.48 -13.20 22.36
C ALA A 332 -21.07 -13.19 21.77
N ARG A 333 -20.92 -12.59 20.59
CA ARG A 333 -19.60 -12.32 20.03
C ARG A 333 -19.15 -10.95 20.49
N SER A 334 -17.95 -10.87 21.04
CA SER A 334 -17.33 -9.63 21.51
C SER A 334 -16.08 -9.32 20.69
N TYR A 335 -15.98 -8.10 20.18
CA TYR A 335 -14.84 -7.61 19.37
C TYR A 335 -14.32 -6.30 19.94
N TRP A 336 -13.07 -6.28 20.39
CA TRP A 336 -12.45 -5.12 21.00
C TRP A 336 -12.13 -4.03 19.96
N HIS A 337 -12.35 -2.75 20.29
CA HIS A 337 -11.89 -1.64 19.44
C HIS A 337 -11.22 -0.48 20.20
N GLY A 338 -11.55 -0.27 21.48
CA GLY A 338 -11.12 0.94 22.17
C GLY A 338 -10.66 0.72 23.59
N TRP A 339 -9.66 1.51 23.99
CA TRP A 339 -9.26 1.75 25.37
C TRP A 339 -9.71 3.15 25.79
N SER A 340 -10.21 3.32 27.01
CA SER A 340 -10.26 4.64 27.62
C SER A 340 -8.82 5.17 27.79
N PRO A 341 -8.59 6.49 27.73
CA PRO A 341 -7.25 7.06 27.84
C PRO A 341 -6.52 6.72 29.15
N ASP A 342 -7.27 6.46 30.22
CA ASP A 342 -6.73 6.03 31.51
C ASP A 342 -6.46 4.52 31.61
N GLY A 343 -6.78 3.75 30.56
CA GLY A 343 -6.54 2.31 30.45
C GLY A 343 -7.46 1.43 31.32
N LYS A 344 -8.48 2.00 31.97
CA LYS A 344 -9.34 1.26 32.91
C LYS A 344 -10.57 0.64 32.27
N THR A 345 -11.07 1.21 31.18
CA THR A 345 -12.29 0.81 30.51
C THR A 345 -11.99 0.44 29.06
N ILE A 346 -12.66 -0.59 28.56
CA ILE A 346 -12.65 -0.97 27.15
C ILE A 346 -13.98 -0.63 26.50
N ALA A 347 -13.93 -0.30 25.21
CA ALA A 347 -15.10 -0.26 24.32
C ALA A 347 -15.00 -1.41 23.31
N TYR A 348 -16.11 -2.09 23.08
CA TYR A 348 -16.17 -3.25 22.22
C TYR A 348 -17.54 -3.37 21.55
N VAL A 349 -17.55 -4.06 20.43
CA VAL A 349 -18.77 -4.46 19.73
C VAL A 349 -19.30 -5.73 20.37
N TYR A 350 -20.59 -5.72 20.64
CA TYR A 350 -21.38 -6.82 21.15
C TYR A 350 -22.36 -7.25 20.06
N VAL A 351 -22.20 -8.48 19.57
CA VAL A 351 -23.11 -9.06 18.57
C VAL A 351 -24.02 -10.06 19.24
N HIS A 352 -25.32 -9.73 19.26
CA HIS A 352 -26.38 -10.58 19.80
C HIS A 352 -26.54 -11.83 18.95
N THR A 353 -26.40 -13.03 19.53
CA THR A 353 -26.61 -14.29 18.78
C THR A 353 -28.06 -14.54 18.40
N SER A 354 -29.01 -13.93 19.12
CA SER A 354 -30.46 -14.11 18.91
C SER A 354 -31.00 -13.40 17.67
N ASN A 355 -30.43 -12.25 17.31
CA ASN A 355 -30.93 -11.42 16.21
C ASN A 355 -29.83 -10.83 15.30
N GLY A 356 -28.55 -11.04 15.64
CA GLY A 356 -27.41 -10.52 14.88
C GLY A 356 -27.16 -9.02 14.99
N ALA A 357 -27.83 -8.32 15.93
CA ALA A 357 -27.64 -6.87 16.10
C ALA A 357 -26.23 -6.54 16.60
N TYR A 358 -25.67 -5.45 16.08
CA TYR A 358 -24.35 -4.92 16.47
C TYR A 358 -24.55 -3.70 17.36
N ASP A 359 -24.22 -3.86 18.63
CA ASP A 359 -24.27 -2.79 19.63
C ASP A 359 -22.87 -2.51 20.16
N ILE A 360 -22.67 -1.32 20.73
CA ILE A 360 -21.41 -0.95 21.38
C ILE A 360 -21.61 -0.98 22.88
N TYR A 361 -20.70 -1.66 23.57
CA TYR A 361 -20.67 -1.78 25.02
C TYR A 361 -19.36 -1.26 25.58
N THR A 362 -19.37 -0.94 26.88
CA THR A 362 -18.18 -0.57 27.64
C THR A 362 -18.08 -1.38 28.91
N ARG A 363 -16.86 -1.69 29.35
CA ARG A 363 -16.60 -2.46 30.57
C ARG A 363 -15.25 -2.11 31.20
N ASN A 364 -15.15 -2.14 32.53
CA ASN A 364 -13.88 -1.99 33.23
C ASN A 364 -13.04 -3.27 33.21
N LEU A 365 -11.71 -3.15 33.17
CA LEU A 365 -10.78 -4.29 33.18
C LEU A 365 -10.84 -5.17 34.44
N ASP A 366 -11.29 -4.60 35.56
CA ASP A 366 -11.53 -5.34 36.80
C ASP A 366 -12.77 -6.23 36.73
N GLY A 367 -13.54 -6.15 35.63
CA GLY A 367 -14.75 -6.91 35.39
C GLY A 367 -16.03 -6.16 35.75
N SER A 368 -15.95 -4.98 36.37
CA SER A 368 -17.11 -4.19 36.78
C SER A 368 -17.67 -3.29 35.66
N GLY A 369 -18.83 -2.69 35.91
CA GLY A 369 -19.33 -1.56 35.11
C GLY A 369 -19.70 -1.88 33.66
N GLU A 370 -19.94 -3.14 33.32
CA GLU A 370 -20.39 -3.54 31.99
C GLU A 370 -21.75 -2.94 31.68
N ARG A 371 -21.84 -2.18 30.59
CA ARG A 371 -23.07 -1.49 30.19
C ARG A 371 -23.12 -1.27 28.67
N PRO A 372 -24.32 -1.29 28.07
CA PRO A 372 -24.50 -0.81 26.71
C PRO A 372 -24.10 0.66 26.63
N LEU A 373 -23.57 1.09 25.49
CA LEU A 373 -23.22 2.46 25.19
C LEU A 373 -24.05 2.97 24.01
N ILE A 374 -23.94 2.33 22.85
CA ILE A 374 -24.72 2.69 21.66
C ILE A 374 -25.52 1.47 21.26
N VAL A 375 -26.84 1.61 21.25
CA VAL A 375 -27.79 0.55 20.91
C VAL A 375 -28.84 1.07 19.94
N GLY A 376 -29.50 0.15 19.24
CA GLY A 376 -30.65 0.47 18.39
C GLY A 376 -30.39 0.22 16.91
N PRO A 377 -31.17 0.85 16.01
CA PRO A 377 -31.16 0.49 14.59
C PRO A 377 -29.84 0.84 13.90
N GLY A 378 -29.47 0.00 12.94
CA GLY A 378 -28.22 0.07 12.19
C GLY A 378 -27.16 -0.88 12.74
N VAL A 379 -26.06 -1.01 12.00
CA VAL A 379 -24.86 -1.71 12.48
C VAL A 379 -24.01 -0.68 13.20
N ASN A 380 -23.65 -0.91 14.47
CA ASN A 380 -22.79 -0.02 15.25
C ASN A 380 -21.46 -0.73 15.53
N ASP A 381 -20.36 -0.16 15.05
CA ASP A 381 -19.05 -0.81 15.02
C ASP A 381 -17.90 0.19 15.21
N GLY A 382 -16.69 -0.32 15.38
CA GLY A 382 -15.44 0.44 15.46
C GLY A 382 -15.38 1.50 16.56
N PRO A 383 -15.85 1.27 17.80
CA PRO A 383 -15.83 2.29 18.84
C PRO A 383 -14.40 2.63 19.30
N GLU A 384 -14.05 3.91 19.26
CA GLU A 384 -12.77 4.44 19.76
C GLU A 384 -13.00 5.65 20.67
N TYR A 385 -12.29 5.70 21.80
CA TYR A 385 -12.32 6.87 22.68
C TYR A 385 -11.51 8.02 22.08
N SER A 386 -12.02 9.25 22.21
CA SER A 386 -11.17 10.41 21.98
C SER A 386 -10.01 10.43 22.99
N PRO A 387 -8.82 10.95 22.64
CA PRO A 387 -7.68 11.00 23.56
C PRO A 387 -7.93 11.75 24.88
N ASP A 388 -8.91 12.66 24.90
CA ASP A 388 -9.34 13.38 26.10
C ASP A 388 -10.42 12.63 26.93
N GLY A 389 -10.89 11.47 26.45
CA GLY A 389 -11.86 10.60 27.11
C GLY A 389 -13.29 11.11 27.12
N LYS A 390 -13.57 12.27 26.51
CA LYS A 390 -14.90 12.91 26.57
C LYS A 390 -15.90 12.30 25.58
N HIS A 391 -15.41 11.76 24.48
CA HIS A 391 -16.23 11.22 23.40
C HIS A 391 -15.84 9.79 23.05
N ILE A 392 -16.78 9.09 22.43
CA ILE A 392 -16.57 7.83 21.74
C ILE A 392 -17.02 8.02 20.30
N TYR A 393 -16.10 7.76 19.37
CA TYR A 393 -16.33 7.76 17.94
C TYR A 393 -16.66 6.34 17.52
N PHE A 394 -17.52 6.18 16.53
CA PHE A 394 -17.96 4.88 16.04
C PHE A 394 -18.54 5.03 14.65
N ASN A 395 -18.58 3.96 13.86
CA ASN A 395 -19.26 3.97 12.57
C ASN A 395 -20.63 3.30 12.66
N THR A 396 -21.60 3.84 11.93
CA THR A 396 -22.97 3.33 11.95
C THR A 396 -23.74 3.60 10.66
N THR A 397 -24.66 2.69 10.32
CA THR A 397 -25.56 2.81 9.14
C THR A 397 -26.82 3.63 9.39
N ARG A 398 -26.98 4.23 10.59
CA ARG A 398 -28.23 4.93 11.00
C ARG A 398 -28.66 6.09 10.10
N SER A 399 -27.75 6.66 9.32
CA SER A 399 -28.03 7.71 8.33
C SER A 399 -28.38 7.18 6.94
N GLY A 400 -28.54 5.87 6.76
CA GLY A 400 -28.74 5.24 5.44
C GLY A 400 -27.44 5.03 4.64
N ALA A 401 -26.30 5.39 5.23
CA ALA A 401 -24.94 5.15 4.74
C ALA A 401 -24.08 4.79 5.96
N MET A 402 -23.02 3.99 5.78
CA MET A 402 -22.04 3.78 6.85
C MET A 402 -21.18 5.04 7.00
N GLN A 403 -21.28 5.70 8.15
CA GLN A 403 -20.64 6.97 8.42
C GLN A 403 -20.07 6.98 9.84
N ILE A 404 -19.07 7.82 10.09
CA ILE A 404 -18.49 8.05 11.41
C ILE A 404 -19.37 9.04 12.18
N TRP A 405 -19.66 8.69 13.42
CA TRP A 405 -20.40 9.46 14.41
C TRP A 405 -19.58 9.56 15.69
N ARG A 406 -19.92 10.51 16.55
CA ARG A 406 -19.45 10.55 17.92
C ARG A 406 -20.60 10.74 18.89
N ALA A 407 -20.44 10.26 20.11
CA ALA A 407 -21.29 10.58 21.24
C ALA A 407 -20.42 10.93 22.45
N LYS A 408 -20.99 11.58 23.46
CA LYS A 408 -20.30 11.69 24.75
C LYS A 408 -20.11 10.30 25.36
N ALA A 409 -19.09 10.11 26.19
CA ALA A 409 -18.81 8.83 26.86
C ALA A 409 -19.96 8.35 27.79
N ASP A 410 -20.87 9.25 28.14
CA ASP A 410 -22.12 8.98 28.87
C ASP A 410 -23.29 8.55 27.96
N ARG A 411 -23.06 8.43 26.64
CA ARG A 411 -23.98 8.08 25.54
C ARG A 411 -24.80 9.23 24.97
N SER A 412 -24.77 10.41 25.59
CA SER A 412 -25.61 11.52 25.16
C SER A 412 -25.05 12.23 23.91
N ASN A 413 -25.93 12.97 23.23
CA ASN A 413 -25.60 13.83 22.09
C ASN A 413 -24.86 13.13 20.93
N PRO A 414 -25.43 12.08 20.31
CA PRO A 414 -24.86 11.49 19.12
C PRO A 414 -24.88 12.49 17.95
N GLU A 415 -23.75 12.67 17.28
CA GLU A 415 -23.63 13.56 16.14
C GLU A 415 -22.78 12.95 15.03
N GLN A 416 -23.19 13.23 13.79
CA GLN A 416 -22.55 12.71 12.59
C GLN A 416 -21.32 13.55 12.22
N ILE A 417 -20.19 12.87 12.02
CA ILE A 417 -18.88 13.48 11.69
C ILE A 417 -18.63 13.44 10.19
N THR A 418 -18.75 12.28 9.55
CA THR A 418 -18.62 12.16 8.10
C THR A 418 -19.97 12.23 7.41
N ARG A 419 -20.03 12.89 6.25
CA ARG A 419 -21.29 13.18 5.52
C ARG A 419 -21.16 12.98 4.01
N ASP A 420 -20.10 12.32 3.56
CA ASP A 420 -19.82 12.13 2.14
C ASP A 420 -20.67 10.97 1.61
N PRO A 421 -21.65 11.22 0.72
CA PRO A 421 -22.59 10.19 0.28
C PRO A 421 -21.97 9.21 -0.72
N ASN A 422 -20.74 9.46 -1.20
CA ASN A 422 -20.07 8.63 -2.19
C ASN A 422 -19.28 7.48 -1.56
N PHE A 423 -19.18 7.45 -0.23
CA PHE A 423 -18.32 6.53 0.49
C PHE A 423 -18.99 5.96 1.73
N ARG A 424 -18.34 4.92 2.26
CA ARG A 424 -18.70 4.22 3.48
C ARG A 424 -17.51 4.18 4.39
N ASP A 425 -17.60 4.92 5.47
CA ASP A 425 -16.46 5.26 6.32
C ASP A 425 -16.47 4.38 7.57
N TRP A 426 -15.36 3.68 7.81
CA TRP A 426 -15.18 2.70 8.89
C TRP A 426 -13.90 2.99 9.70
N PHE A 427 -13.91 2.60 10.97
CA PHE A 427 -12.75 2.58 11.88
C PHE A 427 -12.03 3.95 12.01
N PRO A 428 -12.59 4.89 12.78
CA PRO A 428 -11.96 6.19 13.02
C PRO A 428 -10.82 6.09 14.04
N HIS A 429 -9.57 6.25 13.59
CA HIS A 429 -8.37 6.20 14.43
C HIS A 429 -7.79 7.58 14.69
N PHE A 430 -7.66 7.96 15.96
CA PHE A 430 -7.14 9.27 16.36
C PHE A 430 -5.63 9.39 16.20
N SER A 431 -5.18 10.57 15.76
CA SER A 431 -3.79 10.98 15.97
C SER A 431 -3.50 11.09 17.47
N PRO A 432 -2.25 10.85 17.93
CA PRO A 432 -1.90 10.93 19.34
C PRO A 432 -2.22 12.29 20.01
N ASP A 433 -2.17 13.38 19.24
CA ASP A 433 -2.52 14.72 19.71
C ASP A 433 -4.04 15.03 19.66
N GLY A 434 -4.85 14.07 19.21
CA GLY A 434 -6.31 14.15 19.14
C GLY A 434 -6.89 15.09 18.09
N LYS A 435 -6.05 15.70 17.24
CA LYS A 435 -6.51 16.70 16.27
C LYS A 435 -7.05 16.09 14.98
N TRP A 436 -6.63 14.88 14.64
CA TRP A 436 -6.97 14.24 13.37
C TRP A 436 -7.57 12.87 13.61
N ILE A 437 -8.42 12.44 12.68
CA ILE A 437 -8.82 11.03 12.54
C ILE A 437 -8.45 10.54 11.15
N VAL A 438 -7.89 9.33 11.09
CA VAL A 438 -7.73 8.54 9.86
C VAL A 438 -8.77 7.44 9.86
N PHE A 439 -9.32 7.14 8.69
CA PHE A 439 -10.32 6.09 8.52
C PHE A 439 -10.26 5.52 7.11
N ILE A 440 -10.88 4.36 6.94
CA ILE A 440 -10.98 3.66 5.66
C ILE A 440 -12.35 3.94 5.03
N SER A 441 -12.35 4.25 3.74
CA SER A 441 -13.55 4.48 2.96
C SER A 441 -13.70 3.44 1.85
N PHE A 442 -14.86 2.79 1.81
CA PHE A 442 -15.28 1.91 0.72
C PHE A 442 -16.18 2.65 -0.27
N GLY A 443 -16.19 2.20 -1.52
CA GLY A 443 -17.13 2.65 -2.53
C GLY A 443 -18.57 2.14 -2.29
N LEU A 444 -19.50 2.65 -3.09
CA LEU A 444 -20.92 2.28 -3.00
C LEU A 444 -21.23 0.89 -3.57
N ASP A 445 -20.26 0.24 -4.22
CA ASP A 445 -20.31 -1.13 -4.73
C ASP A 445 -20.31 -2.20 -3.63
N VAL A 446 -19.88 -1.84 -2.42
CA VAL A 446 -19.95 -2.70 -1.23
C VAL A 446 -21.42 -2.77 -0.73
N ALA A 447 -21.81 -3.68 0.16
CA ALA A 447 -23.14 -3.70 0.81
C ALA A 447 -23.17 -2.87 2.10
N LEU A 448 -24.31 -2.21 2.42
CA LEU A 448 -24.37 -1.05 3.34
C LEU A 448 -23.69 -1.28 4.70
N ALA A 449 -23.85 -2.49 5.22
CA ALA A 449 -23.37 -2.91 6.53
C ALA A 449 -22.05 -3.70 6.47
N ASP A 450 -21.44 -3.84 5.29
CA ASP A 450 -20.27 -4.68 5.07
C ASP A 450 -19.00 -3.85 4.90
N HIS A 451 -17.87 -4.47 5.25
CA HIS A 451 -16.52 -3.93 5.06
C HIS A 451 -15.56 -5.01 4.55
N PRO A 452 -15.84 -5.69 3.42
CA PRO A 452 -15.13 -6.91 3.04
C PRO A 452 -13.64 -6.67 2.73
N PRO A 453 -12.78 -7.70 2.80
CA PRO A 453 -11.42 -7.61 2.27
C PRO A 453 -11.43 -7.55 0.73
N ASN A 454 -10.25 -7.31 0.14
CA ASN A 454 -9.98 -7.35 -1.29
C ASN A 454 -10.85 -6.38 -2.11
N ARG A 455 -10.86 -5.11 -1.71
CA ARG A 455 -11.56 -4.01 -2.37
C ARG A 455 -10.63 -2.85 -2.69
N ASP A 456 -10.97 -2.09 -3.72
CA ASP A 456 -10.45 -0.74 -3.91
C ASP A 456 -10.95 0.15 -2.76
N VAL A 457 -10.03 0.67 -1.95
CA VAL A 457 -10.35 1.50 -0.78
C VAL A 457 -9.49 2.76 -0.73
N LEU A 458 -9.97 3.74 0.04
CA LEU A 458 -9.22 4.95 0.34
C LEU A 458 -8.87 4.97 1.82
N LEU A 459 -7.64 5.41 2.14
CA LEU A 459 -7.36 5.97 3.46
C LEU A 459 -7.60 7.46 3.39
N ARG A 460 -8.45 7.98 4.27
CA ARG A 460 -8.80 9.41 4.34
C ARG A 460 -8.45 9.96 5.72
N ILE A 461 -8.23 11.26 5.77
CA ILE A 461 -7.94 11.99 7.01
C ILE A 461 -8.78 13.28 7.07
N MET A 462 -9.23 13.63 8.27
CA MET A 462 -9.91 14.90 8.54
C MET A 462 -9.63 15.40 9.97
N PRO A 463 -9.89 16.69 10.26
CA PRO A 463 -9.92 17.16 11.65
C PRO A 463 -10.93 16.36 12.46
N ALA A 464 -10.51 15.91 13.65
CA ALA A 464 -11.33 15.04 14.49
C ALA A 464 -12.66 15.68 14.91
N ASP A 465 -12.72 17.01 14.97
CA ASP A 465 -13.91 17.78 15.32
C ASP A 465 -14.91 17.96 14.16
N GLY A 466 -14.58 17.50 12.95
CA GLY A 466 -15.44 17.67 11.78
C GLY A 466 -15.38 19.05 11.14
N SER A 467 -14.42 19.90 11.52
CA SER A 467 -14.31 21.30 11.03
C SER A 467 -13.99 21.43 9.54
N ALA A 468 -13.46 20.38 8.90
CA ALA A 468 -13.19 20.35 7.46
C ALA A 468 -13.51 18.98 6.86
N PRO A 469 -13.83 18.90 5.55
CA PRO A 469 -14.10 17.63 4.90
C PRO A 469 -12.84 16.75 4.80
N PRO A 470 -13.00 15.42 4.66
CA PRO A 470 -11.85 14.52 4.59
C PRO A 470 -11.12 14.61 3.26
N ARG A 471 -9.78 14.60 3.33
CA ARG A 471 -8.87 14.48 2.18
C ARG A 471 -8.35 13.05 2.04
N VAL A 472 -8.06 12.64 0.81
CA VAL A 472 -7.44 11.33 0.52
C VAL A 472 -5.96 11.36 0.90
N LEU A 473 -5.51 10.38 1.67
CA LEU A 473 -4.10 10.12 1.94
C LEU A 473 -3.51 9.21 0.86
N THR A 474 -4.14 8.07 0.61
CA THR A 474 -3.70 7.12 -0.41
C THR A 474 -4.84 6.23 -0.87
N ARG A 475 -4.68 5.67 -2.07
CA ARG A 475 -5.54 4.64 -2.65
C ARG A 475 -4.81 3.31 -2.61
N LEU A 476 -5.52 2.22 -2.38
CA LEU A 476 -4.94 0.88 -2.38
C LEU A 476 -5.99 -0.19 -2.62
N PHE A 477 -5.54 -1.37 -3.04
CA PHE A 477 -6.30 -2.59 -2.90
C PHE A 477 -6.12 -3.13 -1.47
N GLY A 478 -7.20 -3.20 -0.71
CA GLY A 478 -7.21 -3.47 0.72
C GLY A 478 -8.59 -3.91 1.19
N GLY A 479 -9.09 -3.35 2.30
CA GLY A 479 -10.43 -3.60 2.82
C GLY A 479 -10.39 -3.99 4.30
N GLN A 480 -11.19 -4.99 4.69
CA GLN A 480 -11.05 -5.58 6.03
C GLN A 480 -9.59 -5.97 6.29
N GLY A 481 -9.06 -5.53 7.43
CA GLY A 481 -7.70 -5.76 7.87
C GLY A 481 -6.70 -4.68 7.45
N THR A 482 -7.08 -3.71 6.63
CA THR A 482 -6.16 -2.61 6.25
C THR A 482 -5.80 -1.73 7.45
N ILE A 483 -6.79 -1.30 8.24
CA ILE A 483 -6.63 -0.43 9.43
C ILE A 483 -7.73 -0.69 10.49
N ASN A 484 -8.02 -1.93 10.86
CA ASN A 484 -9.10 -2.21 11.84
C ASN A 484 -8.77 -1.73 13.26
N VAL A 485 -7.50 -1.46 13.55
CA VAL A 485 -6.97 -1.07 14.87
C VAL A 485 -6.16 0.22 14.76
N PRO A 486 -5.88 0.91 15.88
CA PRO A 486 -5.11 2.15 15.88
C PRO A 486 -3.81 2.06 15.08
N SER A 487 -3.74 2.84 14.01
CA SER A 487 -2.69 2.78 12.99
C SER A 487 -1.60 3.84 13.14
N TRP A 488 -1.78 4.82 14.03
CA TRP A 488 -0.86 5.94 14.17
C TRP A 488 0.43 5.56 14.90
N SER A 489 1.54 6.03 14.36
CA SER A 489 2.81 6.15 15.09
C SER A 489 2.66 7.02 16.33
N PRO A 490 3.41 6.74 17.42
CA PRO A 490 3.24 7.46 18.69
C PRO A 490 3.62 8.94 18.62
N ASP A 491 4.43 9.35 17.63
CA ASP A 491 4.77 10.76 17.39
C ASP A 491 3.74 11.50 16.51
N GLY A 492 2.73 10.78 16.00
CA GLY A 492 1.66 11.33 15.17
C GLY A 492 2.09 11.71 13.75
N ARG A 493 3.24 11.25 13.26
CA ARG A 493 3.72 11.62 11.91
C ARG A 493 3.30 10.64 10.82
N SER A 494 3.18 9.38 11.18
CA SER A 494 2.93 8.27 10.26
C SER A 494 1.76 7.40 10.66
N ILE A 495 1.20 6.69 9.68
CA ILE A 495 0.25 5.59 9.86
C ILE A 495 0.83 4.28 9.30
N ALA A 496 0.47 3.15 9.91
CA ALA A 496 0.70 1.81 9.37
C ALA A 496 -0.60 1.23 8.80
N PHE A 497 -0.50 0.48 7.71
CA PHE A 497 -1.65 -0.16 7.08
C PHE A 497 -1.23 -1.39 6.28
N VAL A 498 -2.22 -2.21 5.89
CA VAL A 498 -2.00 -3.38 5.03
C VAL A 498 -2.70 -3.21 3.69
N SER A 499 -1.98 -3.48 2.60
CA SER A 499 -2.55 -3.69 1.27
C SER A 499 -2.48 -5.16 0.86
N TYR A 500 -3.35 -5.55 -0.08
CA TYR A 500 -3.47 -6.93 -0.54
C TYR A 500 -3.22 -7.03 -2.03
N ARG A 501 -2.76 -8.18 -2.49
CA ARG A 501 -2.72 -8.56 -3.91
C ARG A 501 -3.36 -9.93 -4.05
N ILE A 502 -4.23 -10.08 -5.05
CA ILE A 502 -4.76 -11.38 -5.44
C ILE A 502 -3.74 -12.04 -6.37
N VAL A 503 -3.27 -13.23 -6.00
CA VAL A 503 -2.44 -14.09 -6.84
C VAL A 503 -3.38 -15.00 -7.63
N ARG A 504 -3.31 -14.91 -8.96
CA ARG A 504 -4.15 -15.67 -9.89
C ARG A 504 -3.37 -16.79 -10.57
#